data_AF-R5BVD4-F1
#
_entry.id   AF-R5BVD4-F1
#
_cell.length_a   1.000
_cell.length_b   1.000
_cell.length_c   1.000
_cell.angle_alpha   90.00
_cell.angle_beta   90.00
_cell.angle_gamma   90.00
#
_symmetry.space_group_name_H-M   'P 1'
#
loop_
_entity.id
_entity.type
_entity.pdbx_description
1 polymer ?
#
loop_
_entity_poly.entity_id
_entity_poly.type
_entity_poly.pdbx_seq_one_letter_code
_entity_poly.pdbx_strand_id
1 'polypeptide(L)'
;METKAYTGHNFYDSYSEYVEDNPLYQVEYRVFRDIINDYFKYLRDELIENGKEVKLPCRMGTIQIVKHKPKEYTGKSLRIDYAESKKAGKIIYHLNEHSNFYKYRVYWNKQNMITPNKTKYQLVMTRDNKRHLAQIIKNHIRDYREL
;
A
#
# COMPACT_ATOMS: atom_id res chain seq x y z
N MET A 1 25.48 -13.89 7.84
CA MET A 1 24.07 -14.30 7.94
C MET A 1 23.28 -13.53 6.90
N GLU A 2 22.52 -14.20 6.03
CA GLU A 2 21.59 -13.50 5.13
C GLU A 2 20.51 -12.79 5.95
N THR A 3 20.43 -11.46 5.84
CA THR A 3 19.36 -10.65 6.42
C THR A 3 18.04 -11.02 5.76
N LYS A 4 17.13 -11.64 6.53
CA LYS A 4 15.80 -12.08 6.06
C LYS A 4 14.88 -10.91 5.65
N ALA A 5 15.11 -9.72 6.21
CA ALA A 5 14.38 -8.49 5.86
C ALA A 5 15.14 -7.25 6.37
N TYR A 6 15.05 -6.14 5.63
CA TYR A 6 15.45 -4.82 6.12
C TYR A 6 14.37 -4.25 7.03
N THR A 7 14.80 -3.63 8.13
CA THR A 7 13.93 -3.02 9.14
C THR A 7 14.16 -1.52 9.23
N GLY A 8 13.35 -0.82 10.05
CA GLY A 8 13.55 0.61 10.30
C GLY A 8 14.91 0.95 10.91
N HIS A 9 15.53 0.03 11.65
CA HIS A 9 16.90 0.22 12.14
C HIS A 9 17.92 0.21 10.99
N ASN A 10 17.79 -0.72 10.04
CA ASN A 10 18.68 -0.76 8.88
C ASN A 10 18.56 0.49 8.00
N PHE A 11 17.36 1.10 7.96
CA PHE A 11 17.17 2.38 7.26
C PHE A 11 17.87 3.52 8.00
N TYR A 12 17.89 3.48 9.33
CA TYR A 12 18.62 4.46 10.13
C TYR A 12 20.14 4.31 9.98
N ASP A 13 20.65 3.07 9.94
CA ASP A 13 22.07 2.80 9.69
C ASP A 13 22.48 3.40 8.33
N SER A 14 21.72 3.09 7.27
CA SER A 14 21.95 3.65 5.92
C SER A 14 21.81 5.17 5.87
N TYR A 15 20.90 5.76 6.65
CA TYR A 15 20.75 7.21 6.76
C TYR A 15 21.96 7.84 7.45
N SER A 16 22.45 7.23 8.52
CA SER A 16 23.61 7.71 9.27
C SER A 16 24.87 7.67 8.40
N GLU A 17 25.03 6.60 7.60
CA GLU A 17 26.08 6.51 6.58
C GLU A 17 25.95 7.59 5.50
N TYR A 18 24.72 7.92 5.07
CA TYR A 18 24.48 8.94 4.05
C TYR A 18 24.74 10.37 4.54
N VAL A 19 24.46 10.64 5.82
CA VAL A 19 24.63 11.96 6.43
C VAL A 19 26.09 12.23 6.83
N GLU A 20 26.86 11.16 7.09
CA GLU A 20 28.25 11.24 7.56
C GLU A 20 28.36 12.19 8.77
N ASP A 21 29.32 13.12 8.75
CA ASP A 21 29.60 14.06 9.84
C ASP A 21 28.80 15.38 9.72
N ASN A 22 27.76 15.45 8.89
CA ASN A 22 27.00 16.69 8.73
C ASN A 22 26.14 16.97 9.98
N PRO A 23 26.47 18.00 10.79
CA PRO A 23 25.83 18.22 12.08
C PRO A 23 24.35 18.62 11.97
N LEU A 24 23.89 19.10 10.80
CA LEU A 24 22.51 19.52 10.59
C LEU A 24 21.52 18.36 10.45
N TYR A 25 22.01 17.19 10.04
CA TYR A 25 21.19 16.01 9.78
C TYR A 25 21.51 14.85 10.74
N GLN A 26 22.32 15.11 11.76
CA GLN A 26 22.55 14.16 12.85
C GLN A 26 21.31 14.14 13.74
N VAL A 27 20.50 13.08 13.62
CA VAL A 27 19.29 12.88 14.43
C VAL A 27 19.36 11.56 15.16
N GLU A 28 18.86 11.52 16.39
CA GLU A 28 18.72 10.27 17.13
C GLU A 28 17.74 9.32 16.44
N TYR A 29 17.98 8.01 16.57
CA TYR A 29 17.12 6.97 16.01
C TYR A 29 15.63 7.17 16.32
N ARG A 30 15.31 7.60 17.54
CA ARG A 30 13.91 7.85 17.95
C ARG A 30 13.26 8.93 17.09
N VAL A 31 13.95 10.05 16.90
CA VAL A 31 13.49 11.18 16.09
C VAL A 31 13.35 10.75 14.63
N PHE A 32 14.34 10.05 14.08
CA PHE A 32 14.28 9.49 12.73
C PHE A 32 13.06 8.58 12.53
N ARG A 33 12.83 7.66 13.48
CA ARG A 33 11.70 6.74 13.45
C ARG A 33 10.37 7.49 13.50
N ASP A 34 10.25 8.50 14.33
CA ASP A 34 9.03 9.30 14.47
C ASP A 34 8.74 10.08 13.18
N ILE A 35 9.74 10.71 12.57
CA ILE A 35 9.62 11.39 11.27
C ILE A 35 9.13 10.44 10.18
N ILE A 36 9.71 9.24 10.09
CA ILE A 36 9.30 8.24 9.10
C ILE A 36 7.86 7.78 9.32
N ASN A 37 7.49 7.52 10.58
CA ASN A 37 6.12 7.09 10.89
C ASN A 37 5.11 8.17 10.52
N ASP A 38 5.40 9.43 10.84
CA ASP A 38 4.51 10.54 10.52
C ASP A 38 4.41 10.79 9.02
N TYR A 39 5.51 10.65 8.28
CA TYR A 39 5.47 10.68 6.82
C TYR A 39 4.61 9.56 6.23
N PHE A 40 4.70 8.33 6.76
CA PHE A 40 3.85 7.23 6.29
C PHE A 40 2.38 7.39 6.67
N LYS A 41 2.06 7.99 7.83
CA LYS A 41 0.69 8.38 8.19
C LYS A 41 0.15 9.42 7.21
N TYR A 42 0.92 10.47 6.95
CA TYR A 42 0.58 11.49 5.97
C TYR A 42 0.31 10.87 4.58
N LEU A 43 1.20 10.00 4.11
CA LEU A 43 1.03 9.32 2.82
C LEU A 43 -0.20 8.40 2.82
N ARG A 44 -0.50 7.73 3.93
CA ARG A 44 -1.72 6.94 4.11
C ARG A 44 -2.96 7.80 4.02
N ASP A 45 -2.96 8.97 4.65
CA ASP A 45 -4.11 9.89 4.64
C ASP A 45 -4.33 10.48 3.24
N GLU A 46 -3.26 10.90 2.56
CA GLU A 46 -3.36 11.41 1.19
C GLU A 46 -3.91 10.35 0.21
N LEU A 47 -3.51 9.08 0.36
CA LEU A 47 -3.96 7.99 -0.50
C LEU A 47 -5.36 7.49 -0.17
N ILE A 48 -5.64 7.20 1.10
CA ILE A 48 -6.88 6.52 1.52
C ILE A 48 -7.98 7.55 1.78
N GLU A 49 -7.70 8.55 2.61
CA GLU A 49 -8.70 9.55 3.00
C GLU A 49 -8.92 10.52 1.87
N ASN A 50 -7.85 11.03 1.24
CA ASN A 50 -7.96 12.03 0.18
C ASN A 50 -8.10 11.43 -1.23
N GLY A 51 -7.75 10.16 -1.43
CA GLY A 51 -7.88 9.49 -2.74
C GLY A 51 -6.96 10.07 -3.81
N LYS A 52 -5.90 10.77 -3.43
CA LYS A 52 -5.01 11.45 -4.36
C LYS A 52 -3.96 10.50 -4.95
N GLU A 53 -3.45 10.88 -6.11
CA GLU A 53 -2.21 10.30 -6.65
C GLU A 53 -1.01 11.00 -6.01
N VAL A 54 -0.16 10.23 -5.34
CA VAL A 54 1.04 10.75 -4.66
C VAL A 54 2.27 10.37 -5.47
N LYS A 55 3.05 11.37 -5.87
CA LYS A 55 4.34 11.18 -6.53
C LYS A 55 5.43 10.97 -5.48
N LEU A 56 6.11 9.82 -5.57
CA LEU A 56 7.18 9.50 -4.64
C LEU A 56 8.47 10.28 -4.97
N PRO A 57 9.28 10.63 -3.95
CA PRO A 57 10.58 11.25 -4.15
C PRO A 57 11.54 10.33 -4.90
N CYS A 58 12.70 10.87 -5.29
CA CYS A 58 13.78 10.12 -5.94
C CYS A 58 13.35 9.37 -7.23
N ARG A 59 12.33 9.89 -7.92
CA ARG A 59 11.74 9.27 -9.12
C ARG A 59 11.34 7.81 -8.86
N MET A 60 10.73 7.53 -7.71
CA MET A 60 10.24 6.19 -7.34
C MET A 60 8.85 5.85 -7.91
N GLY A 61 8.31 6.69 -8.81
CA GLY A 61 7.00 6.49 -9.43
C GLY A 61 5.85 7.17 -8.68
N THR A 62 4.62 6.76 -8.95
CA THR A 62 3.41 7.31 -8.31
C THR A 62 2.57 6.22 -7.67
N ILE A 63 1.99 6.52 -6.50
CA ILE A 63 1.06 5.62 -5.81
C ILE A 63 -0.33 6.23 -5.87
N GLN A 64 -1.34 5.41 -6.16
CA GLN A 64 -2.75 5.78 -6.11
C GLN A 64 -3.61 4.57 -5.74
N ILE A 65 -4.83 4.80 -5.32
CA ILE A 65 -5.84 3.75 -5.19
C ILE A 65 -6.65 3.71 -6.47
N VAL A 66 -6.75 2.53 -7.06
CA VAL A 66 -7.51 2.32 -8.30
C VAL A 66 -8.56 1.25 -8.10
N LYS A 67 -9.68 1.43 -8.80
CA LYS A 67 -10.71 0.40 -8.97
C LYS A 67 -10.60 -0.22 -10.34
N HIS A 68 -10.88 -1.52 -10.44
CA HIS A 68 -10.99 -2.24 -11.69
C HIS A 68 -12.09 -3.29 -11.57
N LYS A 69 -12.78 -3.58 -12.67
CA LYS A 69 -13.68 -4.73 -12.74
C LYS A 69 -12.90 -6.01 -13.02
N PRO A 70 -13.20 -7.12 -12.34
CA PRO A 70 -12.62 -8.40 -12.70
C PRO A 70 -13.09 -8.80 -14.10
N LYS A 71 -12.16 -9.28 -14.95
CA LYS A 71 -12.49 -9.77 -16.30
C LYS A 71 -13.27 -11.08 -16.26
N GLU A 72 -13.04 -11.89 -15.23
CA GLU A 72 -13.65 -13.20 -15.05
C GLU A 72 -14.12 -13.34 -13.60
N TYR A 73 -15.23 -14.06 -13.38
CA TYR A 73 -15.74 -14.37 -12.04
C TYR A 73 -15.27 -15.75 -11.56
N THR A 74 -13.99 -16.04 -11.76
CA THR A 74 -13.35 -17.30 -11.35
C THR A 74 -12.59 -17.13 -10.03
N GLY A 75 -12.22 -18.24 -9.39
CA GLY A 75 -11.45 -18.22 -8.14
C GLY A 75 -10.05 -17.60 -8.25
N LYS A 76 -9.53 -17.40 -9.47
CA LYS A 76 -8.29 -16.64 -9.72
C LYS A 76 -8.51 -15.13 -9.57
N SER A 77 -9.69 -14.66 -9.95
CA SER A 77 -10.05 -13.25 -10.05
C SER A 77 -10.79 -12.74 -8.81
N LEU A 78 -11.54 -13.59 -8.11
CA LEU A 78 -12.27 -13.23 -6.89
C LEU A 78 -11.57 -13.72 -5.63
N ARG A 79 -11.82 -13.04 -4.50
CA ARG A 79 -11.31 -13.48 -3.19
C ARG A 79 -12.34 -14.37 -2.53
N ILE A 80 -11.90 -15.44 -1.88
CA ILE A 80 -12.76 -16.35 -1.12
C ILE A 80 -13.28 -15.64 0.13
N ASP A 81 -14.59 -15.73 0.35
CA ASP A 81 -15.21 -15.36 1.61
C ASP A 81 -15.14 -16.55 2.56
N TYR A 82 -14.11 -16.59 3.41
CA TYR A 82 -13.92 -17.69 4.35
C TYR A 82 -15.06 -17.81 5.39
N ALA A 83 -15.72 -16.70 5.74
CA ALA A 83 -16.76 -16.69 6.75
C ALA A 83 -18.04 -17.33 6.21
N GLU A 84 -18.51 -16.88 5.04
CA GLU A 84 -19.68 -17.46 4.38
C GLU A 84 -19.40 -18.87 3.84
N SER A 85 -18.19 -19.12 3.31
CA SER A 85 -17.82 -20.46 2.84
C SER A 85 -17.90 -21.51 3.96
N LYS A 86 -17.49 -21.15 5.18
CA LYS A 86 -17.56 -22.04 6.34
C LYS A 86 -19.01 -22.34 6.75
N LYS A 87 -19.91 -21.35 6.65
CA LYS A 87 -21.34 -21.52 6.96
C LYS A 87 -22.05 -22.38 5.92
N ALA A 88 -21.73 -22.19 4.65
CA ALA A 88 -22.41 -22.85 3.54
C ALA A 88 -21.84 -24.23 3.18
N GLY A 89 -20.66 -24.59 3.69
CA GLY A 89 -19.97 -25.84 3.35
C GLY A 89 -19.46 -25.90 1.91
N LYS A 90 -19.40 -24.75 1.21
CA LYS A 90 -18.94 -24.62 -0.18
C LYS A 90 -18.12 -23.34 -0.35
N ILE A 91 -17.26 -23.29 -1.36
CA ILE A 91 -16.45 -22.10 -1.63
C ILE A 91 -17.35 -20.97 -2.15
N ILE A 92 -17.45 -19.89 -1.39
CA ILE A 92 -18.15 -18.66 -1.72
C ILE A 92 -17.10 -17.57 -1.99
N TYR A 93 -17.32 -16.78 -3.02
CA TYR A 93 -16.45 -15.67 -3.40
C TYR A 93 -17.10 -14.32 -3.08
N HIS A 94 -16.29 -13.33 -2.75
CA HIS A 94 -16.74 -11.94 -2.66
C HIS A 94 -17.00 -11.38 -4.05
N LEU A 95 -18.28 -11.23 -4.40
CA LEU A 95 -18.73 -10.60 -5.64
C LEU A 95 -18.67 -9.07 -5.60
N ASN A 96 -18.59 -8.47 -4.40
CA ASN A 96 -18.58 -7.01 -4.20
C ASN A 96 -19.78 -6.29 -4.85
N GLU A 97 -20.98 -6.86 -4.71
CA GLU A 97 -22.22 -6.27 -5.23
C GLU A 97 -22.44 -4.84 -4.72
N HIS A 98 -22.15 -4.60 -3.43
CA HIS A 98 -22.21 -3.27 -2.82
C HIS A 98 -21.37 -2.23 -3.57
N SER A 99 -20.25 -2.60 -4.19
CA SER A 99 -19.40 -1.67 -4.94
C SER A 99 -19.48 -1.92 -6.45
N ASN A 100 -20.65 -2.30 -6.98
CA ASN A 100 -20.87 -2.56 -8.41
C ASN A 100 -19.82 -3.52 -9.04
N PHE A 101 -19.47 -4.58 -8.30
CA PHE A 101 -18.46 -5.59 -8.69
C PHE A 101 -17.02 -5.08 -8.83
N TYR A 102 -16.75 -3.83 -8.45
CA TYR A 102 -15.40 -3.28 -8.50
C TYR A 102 -14.50 -3.88 -7.43
N LYS A 103 -13.21 -3.96 -7.78
CA LYS A 103 -12.12 -4.33 -6.87
C LYS A 103 -11.14 -3.19 -6.76
N TYR A 104 -10.82 -2.85 -5.52
CA TYR A 104 -9.89 -1.77 -5.21
C TYR A 104 -8.51 -2.34 -4.89
N ARG A 105 -7.47 -1.68 -5.38
CA ARG A 105 -6.09 -1.99 -5.03
C ARG A 105 -5.27 -0.73 -4.94
N VAL A 106 -4.24 -0.75 -4.09
CA VAL A 106 -3.16 0.22 -4.18
C VAL A 106 -2.34 -0.12 -5.42
N TYR A 107 -2.23 0.85 -6.32
CA TYR A 107 -1.49 0.74 -7.56
C TYR A 107 -0.26 1.63 -7.49
N TRP A 108 0.91 1.01 -7.63
CA TRP A 108 2.18 1.70 -7.72
C TRP A 108 2.61 1.73 -9.19
N ASN A 109 2.48 2.88 -9.83
CA ASN A 109 2.96 3.12 -11.18
C ASN A 109 4.48 3.31 -11.17
N LYS A 110 5.20 2.39 -11.81
CA LYS A 110 6.66 2.36 -11.88
C LYS A 110 7.21 2.73 -13.26
N GLN A 111 6.39 3.23 -14.17
CA GLN A 111 6.80 3.52 -15.54
C GLN A 111 8.02 4.45 -15.57
N ASN A 112 7.98 5.53 -14.80
CA ASN A 112 9.04 6.54 -14.71
C ASN A 112 10.08 6.26 -13.62
N MET A 113 10.13 5.04 -13.07
CA MET A 113 11.06 4.70 -12.01
C MET A 113 12.46 4.36 -12.54
N ILE A 114 13.49 4.99 -11.96
CA ILE A 114 14.91 4.81 -12.34
C ILE A 114 15.49 3.50 -11.78
N THR A 115 14.99 3.04 -10.64
CA THR A 115 15.56 1.89 -9.92
C THR A 115 15.61 0.64 -10.81
N PRO A 116 16.76 -0.05 -10.88
CA PRO A 116 16.88 -1.29 -11.63
C PRO A 116 15.97 -2.38 -11.03
N ASN A 117 15.57 -3.34 -11.87
CA ASN A 117 14.72 -4.47 -11.45
C ASN A 117 13.40 -4.07 -10.79
N LYS A 118 12.81 -2.95 -11.22
CA LYS A 118 11.55 -2.40 -10.66
C LYS A 118 10.38 -3.37 -10.51
N THR A 119 10.34 -4.41 -11.34
CA THR A 119 9.31 -5.47 -11.31
C THR A 119 9.42 -6.38 -10.09
N LYS A 120 10.59 -6.48 -9.45
CA LYS A 120 10.80 -7.33 -8.26
C LYS A 120 10.22 -6.74 -6.97
N TYR A 121 9.97 -5.44 -6.94
CA TYR A 121 9.43 -4.76 -5.76
C TYR A 121 7.91 -4.78 -5.76
N GLN A 122 7.29 -4.73 -4.58
CA GLN A 122 5.85 -4.53 -4.44
C GLN A 122 5.54 -3.72 -3.19
N LEU A 123 4.50 -2.88 -3.28
CA LEU A 123 3.99 -2.15 -2.12
C LEU A 123 2.84 -2.95 -1.51
N VAL A 124 2.97 -3.27 -0.23
CA VAL A 124 1.94 -4.00 0.52
C VAL A 124 1.58 -3.19 1.75
N MET A 125 0.36 -2.62 1.76
CA MET A 125 -0.16 -1.91 2.92
C MET A 125 -0.38 -2.84 4.11
N THR A 126 -0.29 -2.27 5.31
CA THR A 126 -0.62 -2.94 6.58
C THR A 126 -2.08 -3.43 6.59
N ARG A 127 -2.38 -4.39 7.47
CA ARG A 127 -3.73 -4.97 7.59
C ARG A 127 -4.77 -3.90 7.98
N ASP A 128 -4.40 -2.99 8.86
CA ASP A 128 -5.33 -1.96 9.34
C ASP A 128 -5.68 -0.96 8.25
N ASN A 129 -4.70 -0.53 7.45
CA ASN A 129 -4.95 0.33 6.28
C ASN A 129 -5.87 -0.35 5.24
N LYS A 130 -5.69 -1.65 5.01
CA LYS A 130 -6.57 -2.42 4.11
C LYS A 130 -8.00 -2.53 4.66
N ARG A 131 -8.16 -2.72 5.96
CA ARG A 131 -9.47 -2.78 6.63
C ARG A 131 -10.18 -1.43 6.58
N HIS A 132 -9.43 -0.35 6.83
CA HIS A 132 -9.96 1.01 6.78
C HIS A 132 -10.45 1.37 5.38
N LEU A 133 -9.65 1.09 4.35
CA LEU A 133 -10.07 1.27 2.96
C LEU A 133 -11.36 0.46 2.65
N ALA A 134 -11.45 -0.79 3.13
CA ALA A 134 -12.65 -1.60 2.94
C ALA A 134 -13.89 -1.01 3.64
N GLN A 135 -13.74 -0.36 4.80
CA GLN A 135 -14.84 0.34 5.47
C GLN A 135 -15.31 1.56 4.69
N ILE A 136 -14.37 2.37 4.17
CA ILE A 136 -14.70 3.53 3.31
C ILE A 136 -15.50 3.09 2.09
N ILE A 137 -15.06 2.02 1.42
CA ILE A 137 -15.73 1.48 0.23
C ILE A 137 -17.12 0.94 0.57
N LYS A 138 -17.26 0.17 1.65
CA LYS A 138 -18.54 -0.41 2.08
C LYS A 138 -19.57 0.65 2.45
N ASN A 139 -19.11 1.74 3.06
CA ASN A 139 -19.98 2.83 3.50
C ASN A 139 -20.21 3.87 2.40
N HIS A 140 -19.71 3.64 1.18
CA HIS A 140 -19.83 4.57 0.05
C HIS A 140 -19.35 6.01 0.35
N ILE A 141 -18.39 6.14 1.26
CA ILE A 141 -17.88 7.46 1.70
C ILE A 141 -17.08 8.11 0.56
N ARG A 142 -16.39 7.31 -0.26
CA ARG A 142 -15.53 7.78 -1.34
C ARG A 142 -15.42 6.78 -2.48
N ASP A 143 -15.23 7.32 -3.68
CA ASP A 143 -14.90 6.57 -4.88
C ASP A 143 -13.48 6.89 -5.37
N TYR A 144 -12.89 5.97 -6.12
CA TYR A 144 -11.50 6.03 -6.58
C TYR A 144 -11.41 5.90 -8.10
N ARG A 145 -10.27 6.31 -8.67
CA ARG A 145 -10.04 6.32 -10.12
C ARG A 145 -10.12 4.91 -10.70
N GLU A 146 -10.80 4.76 -11.83
CA GLU A 146 -10.81 3.51 -12.60
C GLU A 146 -9.54 3.41 -13.46
N LEU A 147 -8.93 2.22 -13.51
CA LEU A 147 -7.72 1.91 -14.27
C LEU A 147 -7.98 0.91 -15.40
#